data_AF-A0A7S4IF72-F1
#
_entry.id   AF-A0A7S4IF72-F1
#
_cell.length_a   1.000
_cell.length_b   1.000
_cell.length_c   1.000
_cell.angle_alpha   90.00
_cell.angle_beta   90.00
_cell.angle_gamma   90.00
#
_symmetry.space_group_name_H-M   'P 1'
#
loop_
_entity.id
_entity.type
_entity.pdbx_description
1 polymer ?
#
loop_
_entity_poly.entity_id
_entity_poly.type
_entity_poly.pdbx_seq_one_letter_code
_entity_poly.pdbx_strand_id
1 'polypeptide(L)'
;NRPTGTYPIRELTFRSLIHHDDPSKWRVIVFGQSFYPRIDSATGIGCCDGKITSWDQALSPTLRNVIKNVLVGEGHLRKGDKVGYLRSKLRELDVVQPMDWFQRTIE
;
A
#
# COMPACT_ATOMS: atom_id res chain seq x y z
N ASN A 1 -9.50 14.83 24.31
CA ASN A 1 -8.16 15.20 23.81
C ASN A 1 -7.43 13.96 23.29
N ARG A 2 -6.83 14.02 22.09
CA ARG A 2 -6.06 12.89 21.52
C ARG A 2 -4.60 13.01 22.00
N PRO A 3 -3.96 11.94 22.49
CA PRO A 3 -2.56 12.01 22.93
C PRO A 3 -1.62 12.48 21.82
N THR A 4 -0.60 13.26 22.19
CA THR A 4 0.50 13.62 21.30
C THR A 4 1.22 12.36 20.80
N GLY A 5 1.64 12.37 19.53
CA GLY A 5 2.26 11.20 18.89
C GLY A 5 1.28 10.09 18.48
N THR A 6 -0.04 10.32 18.57
CA THR A 6 -1.01 9.36 18.03
C THR A 6 -1.13 9.52 16.52
N TYR A 7 -0.85 8.46 15.77
CA TYR A 7 -1.01 8.40 14.32
C TYR A 7 -2.16 7.47 13.90
N PRO A 8 -2.76 7.68 12.72
CA PRO A 8 -2.59 8.82 11.81
C PRO A 8 -3.17 10.09 12.44
N ILE A 9 -2.99 11.30 11.87
CA ILE A 9 -3.66 12.51 12.40
C ILE A 9 -5.20 12.36 12.39
N ARG A 10 -5.92 13.20 13.13
CA ARG A 10 -7.38 13.03 13.37
C ARG A 10 -8.18 12.98 12.08
N GLU A 11 -7.79 13.79 11.13
CA GLU A 11 -8.41 13.98 9.83
C GLU A 11 -8.31 12.71 8.97
N LEU A 12 -7.31 11.86 9.23
CA LEU A 12 -7.06 10.64 8.48
C LEU A 12 -7.58 9.38 9.20
N THR A 13 -8.07 9.47 10.44
CA THR A 13 -8.45 8.30 11.25
C THR A 13 -9.45 7.37 10.57
N PHE A 14 -10.42 7.94 9.84
CA PHE A 14 -11.47 7.17 9.16
C PHE A 14 -11.32 7.20 7.64
N ARG A 15 -10.12 7.50 7.11
CA ARG A 15 -9.90 7.71 5.68
C ARG A 15 -10.40 6.54 4.82
N SER A 16 -10.13 5.29 5.21
CA SER A 16 -10.64 4.12 4.48
C SER A 16 -12.16 4.05 4.41
N LEU A 17 -12.87 4.45 5.47
CA LEU A 17 -14.34 4.44 5.48
C LEU A 17 -14.91 5.60 4.67
N ILE A 18 -14.27 6.77 4.72
CA ILE A 18 -14.67 7.96 3.95
C ILE A 18 -14.45 7.72 2.45
N HIS A 19 -13.39 7.01 2.08
CA HIS A 19 -13.10 6.71 0.68
C HIS A 19 -14.06 5.67 0.08
N HIS A 20 -14.57 4.74 0.90
CA HIS A 20 -15.58 3.75 0.51
C HIS A 20 -16.87 3.97 1.30
N ASP A 21 -17.53 5.08 1.01
CA ASP A 21 -18.70 5.59 1.76
C ASP A 21 -19.95 4.70 1.71
N ASP A 22 -20.01 3.76 0.76
CA ASP A 22 -21.10 2.81 0.57
C ASP A 22 -20.66 1.37 0.90
N PRO A 23 -20.94 0.88 2.13
CA PRO A 23 -20.60 -0.48 2.55
C PRO A 23 -21.22 -1.59 1.70
N SER A 24 -22.32 -1.32 1.00
CA SER A 24 -22.96 -2.33 0.14
C SER A 24 -22.12 -2.69 -1.10
N LYS A 25 -21.17 -1.82 -1.47
CA LYS A 25 -20.24 -2.03 -2.59
C LYS A 25 -18.95 -2.74 -2.19
N TRP A 26 -18.69 -2.92 -0.90
CA TRP A 26 -17.45 -3.49 -0.43
C TRP A 26 -17.34 -4.97 -0.82
N ARG A 27 -16.28 -5.32 -1.55
CA ARG A 27 -16.02 -6.71 -1.98
C ARG A 27 -15.00 -7.43 -1.12
N VAL A 28 -14.02 -6.69 -0.61
CA VAL A 28 -12.88 -7.23 0.14
C VAL A 28 -12.56 -6.28 1.29
N ILE A 29 -12.31 -6.82 2.48
CA ILE A 29 -11.81 -6.07 3.63
C ILE A 29 -10.44 -6.63 4.01
N VAL A 30 -9.42 -5.78 3.97
CA VAL A 30 -8.04 -6.15 4.35
C VAL A 30 -7.71 -5.51 5.69
N PHE A 31 -7.38 -6.34 6.68
CA PHE A 31 -7.00 -5.88 8.01
C PHE A 31 -5.49 -5.67 8.13
N GLY A 32 -5.11 -4.50 8.65
CA GLY A 32 -3.77 -4.26 9.19
C GLY A 32 -3.75 -4.48 10.71
N GLN A 33 -2.55 -4.54 11.31
CA GLN A 33 -2.41 -4.64 12.77
C GLN A 33 -2.57 -3.27 13.45
N SER A 34 -1.66 -2.35 13.12
CA SER A 34 -1.61 -1.00 13.66
C SER A 34 -0.99 -0.07 12.61
N PHE A 35 -1.20 1.24 12.75
CA PHE A 35 -0.64 2.21 11.83
C PHE A 35 0.89 2.28 11.96
N TYR A 36 1.55 2.65 10.85
CA TYR A 36 2.98 2.93 10.87
C TYR A 36 3.30 4.03 11.89
N PRO A 37 4.35 3.88 12.73
CA PRO A 37 4.68 4.84 13.79
C PRO A 37 5.43 6.07 13.25
N ARG A 38 5.09 6.52 12.04
CA ARG A 38 5.68 7.68 11.38
C ARG A 38 4.57 8.50 10.71
N ILE A 39 4.65 9.82 10.85
CA ILE A 39 3.63 10.74 10.37
C ILE A 39 3.42 10.67 8.85
N ASP A 40 4.51 10.55 8.09
CA ASP A 40 4.53 10.45 6.62
C ASP A 40 4.01 9.10 6.11
N SER A 41 4.15 8.04 6.91
CA SER A 41 3.66 6.70 6.58
C SER A 41 2.19 6.47 6.95
N ALA A 42 1.69 7.14 7.99
CA ALA A 42 0.36 6.88 8.56
C ALA A 42 -0.76 7.57 7.77
N THR A 43 -1.19 6.96 6.66
CA THR A 43 -2.17 7.51 5.72
C THR A 43 -3.62 7.43 6.18
N GLY A 44 -3.92 6.61 7.19
CA GLY A 44 -5.29 6.25 7.57
C GLY A 44 -5.87 5.06 6.78
N ILE A 45 -5.07 4.46 5.89
CA ILE A 45 -5.45 3.29 5.09
C ILE A 45 -4.54 2.11 5.47
N GLY A 46 -5.14 0.94 5.72
CA GLY A 46 -4.41 -0.27 6.06
C GLY A 46 -3.38 -0.65 4.99
N CYS A 47 -2.19 -1.06 5.41
CA CYS A 47 -1.09 -1.47 4.53
C CYS A 47 -0.50 -0.39 3.59
N CYS A 48 -1.06 0.82 3.56
CA CYS A 48 -0.61 1.92 2.71
C CYS A 48 0.44 2.78 3.42
N ASP A 49 1.72 2.57 3.12
CA ASP A 49 2.83 3.36 3.65
C ASP A 49 3.03 4.63 2.80
N GLY A 50 2.54 5.77 3.31
CA GLY A 50 2.56 7.05 2.60
C GLY A 50 3.94 7.63 2.29
N LYS A 51 5.01 7.10 2.91
CA LYS A 51 6.39 7.51 2.62
C LYS A 51 6.89 6.95 1.28
N ILE A 52 6.28 5.87 0.79
CA ILE A 52 6.71 5.17 -0.41
C ILE A 52 5.98 5.76 -1.61
N THR A 53 6.64 6.65 -2.34
CA THR A 53 6.11 7.32 -3.53
C THR A 53 6.72 6.82 -4.83
N SER A 54 7.75 5.96 -4.75
CA SER A 54 8.41 5.39 -5.93
C SER A 54 8.80 3.92 -5.73
N TRP A 55 8.71 3.13 -6.80
CA TRP A 55 9.18 1.73 -6.82
C TRP A 55 10.68 1.58 -6.57
N ASP A 56 11.47 2.61 -6.84
CA ASP A 56 12.93 2.59 -6.64
C ASP A 56 13.33 2.80 -5.17
N GLN A 57 12.41 3.28 -4.32
CA GLN A 57 12.64 3.40 -2.88
C GLN A 57 12.68 2.02 -2.20
N ALA A 58 13.20 1.99 -0.96
CA ALA A 58 13.10 0.82 -0.12
C ALA A 58 11.63 0.54 0.21
N LEU A 59 11.09 -0.54 -0.37
CA LEU A 59 9.71 -0.95 -0.16
C LEU A 59 9.51 -1.56 1.22
N SER A 60 8.36 -1.31 1.85
CA SER A 60 7.97 -2.02 3.06
C SER A 60 7.85 -3.52 2.76
N PRO A 61 8.13 -4.41 3.73
CA PRO A 61 8.00 -5.86 3.53
C PRO A 61 6.61 -6.25 3.02
N THR A 62 5.55 -5.61 3.54
CA THR A 62 4.16 -5.83 3.11
C THR A 62 3.96 -5.50 1.63
N LEU A 63 4.26 -4.26 1.22
CA LEU A 63 4.07 -3.83 -0.17
C LEU A 63 4.91 -4.67 -1.13
N ARG A 64 6.19 -4.90 -0.79
CA ARG A 64 7.08 -5.73 -1.61
C ARG A 64 6.53 -7.14 -1.82
N ASN A 65 6.02 -7.77 -0.78
CA ASN A 65 5.54 -9.15 -0.86
C ASN A 65 4.19 -9.24 -1.57
N VAL A 66 3.29 -8.27 -1.39
CA VAL A 66 2.02 -8.19 -2.13
C VAL A 66 2.29 -8.07 -3.63
N ILE A 67 3.09 -7.09 -4.05
CA ILE A 67 3.42 -6.88 -5.46
C ILE A 67 4.17 -8.07 -6.04
N LYS A 68 5.12 -8.63 -5.29
CA LYS A 68 5.84 -9.84 -5.74
C LYS A 68 4.88 -11.02 -5.95
N ASN A 69 3.93 -11.23 -5.05
CA ASN A 69 2.95 -12.31 -5.19
C ASN A 69 2.06 -12.12 -6.41
N VAL A 70 1.59 -10.90 -6.69
CA VAL A 70 0.82 -10.59 -7.90
C VAL A 70 1.64 -10.93 -9.15
N LEU A 71 2.86 -10.39 -9.27
CA LEU A 71 3.71 -10.62 -10.44
C LEU A 71 4.14 -12.08 -10.61
N VAL A 72 4.27 -12.85 -9.52
CA VAL A 72 4.49 -14.30 -9.60
C VAL A 72 3.24 -15.03 -10.09
N GLY A 73 2.06 -14.63 -9.61
CA GLY A 73 0.78 -15.19 -10.04
C GLY A 73 0.50 -14.95 -11.52
N GLU A 74 0.91 -13.79 -12.04
CA GLU A 74 0.79 -13.42 -13.46
C GLU A 74 1.92 -13.98 -14.34
N GLY A 75 2.89 -14.68 -13.77
CA GLY A 75 4.01 -15.28 -14.51
C GLY A 75 5.11 -14.29 -14.92
N HIS A 76 5.08 -13.05 -14.44
CA HIS A 76 6.10 -12.03 -14.70
C HIS A 76 7.37 -12.21 -13.84
N LEU A 77 7.25 -12.87 -12.68
CA LEU A 77 8.36 -13.16 -11.77
C LEU A 77 8.38 -14.63 -11.34
N ARG A 78 9.57 -15.11 -10.96
CA ARG A 78 9.80 -16.38 -10.25
C ARG A 78 9.95 -16.11 -8.76
N LYS A 79 9.62 -17.12 -7.94
CA LYS A 79 9.74 -17.04 -6.46
C LYS A 79 11.14 -16.59 -5.99
N GLY A 80 12.20 -17.02 -6.66
CA GLY A 80 13.59 -16.70 -6.33
C GLY A 80 14.04 -15.29 -6.72
N ASP A 81 13.25 -14.56 -7.52
CA ASP A 81 13.68 -13.29 -8.10
C ASP A 81 13.87 -12.22 -7.02
N LYS A 82 14.92 -11.43 -7.20
CA LYS A 82 15.33 -10.37 -6.28
C LYS A 82 14.56 -9.07 -6.54
N VAL A 83 14.60 -8.15 -5.58
CA VAL A 83 13.89 -6.86 -5.66
C VAL A 83 14.29 -6.02 -6.88
N GLY A 84 15.53 -6.13 -7.36
CA GLY A 84 15.97 -5.45 -8.58
C GLY A 84 15.19 -5.90 -9.82
N TYR A 85 14.88 -7.19 -9.93
CA TYR A 85 14.11 -7.74 -11.04
C TYR A 85 12.62 -7.41 -10.92
N LEU A 86 12.10 -7.37 -9.69
CA LEU A 86 10.75 -6.83 -9.43
C LEU A 86 10.64 -5.39 -9.95
N ARG A 87 11.60 -4.51 -9.65
CA ARG A 87 11.59 -3.13 -10.13
C ARG A 87 11.71 -3.02 -11.65
N SER A 88 12.52 -3.85 -12.29
CA SER A 88 12.60 -3.85 -13.75
C SER A 88 11.27 -4.28 -14.38
N LYS A 89 10.59 -5.28 -13.80
CA LYS A 89 9.27 -5.71 -14.29
C LYS A 89 8.20 -4.65 -14.09
N LEU A 90 8.19 -3.94 -12.96
CA LEU A 90 7.25 -2.83 -12.76
C LEU A 90 7.44 -1.71 -13.79
N ARG A 91 8.68 -1.42 -14.20
CA ARG A 91 8.96 -0.46 -15.30
C ARG A 91 8.55 -0.99 -16.67
N GLU A 92 8.83 -2.26 -16.96
CA GLU A 92 8.47 -2.91 -18.23
C GLU A 92 6.96 -2.94 -18.45
N LEU A 93 6.20 -3.18 -17.38
CA LEU A 93 4.74 -3.24 -17.39
C LEU A 93 4.08 -1.86 -17.25
N ASP A 94 4.86 -0.79 -17.16
CA ASP A 94 4.40 0.58 -16.93
C ASP A 94 3.42 0.71 -15.74
N VAL A 95 3.76 0.04 -14.63
CA VAL A 95 2.93 0.08 -13.42
C VAL A 95 3.04 1.47 -12.78
N VAL A 96 1.89 2.10 -12.56
CA VAL A 96 1.79 3.38 -11.84
C VAL A 96 2.51 3.34 -10.50
N GLN A 97 2.90 4.51 -9.99
CA GLN A 97 3.69 4.60 -8.76
C GLN A 97 2.92 4.03 -7.54
N PRO A 98 3.62 3.63 -6.46
CA PRO A 98 3.01 2.89 -5.34
C PRO A 98 1.74 3.50 -4.76
N MET A 99 1.69 4.83 -4.61
CA MET A 99 0.53 5.53 -4.06
C MET A 99 -0.67 5.47 -5.00
N ASP A 100 -0.44 5.71 -6.30
CA ASP A 100 -1.50 5.60 -7.32
C ASP A 100 -1.98 4.17 -7.46
N TRP A 101 -1.06 3.20 -7.40
CA TRP A 101 -1.39 1.77 -7.42
C TRP A 101 -2.31 1.41 -6.26
N PHE A 102 -1.97 1.85 -5.04
CA PHE A 102 -2.80 1.63 -3.86
C PHE A 102 -4.18 2.26 -4.02
N GLN A 103 -4.24 3.52 -4.44
CA GLN A 103 -5.50 4.24 -4.61
C GLN A 103 -6.42 3.52 -5.61
N ARG A 104 -5.91 3.13 -6.78
CA ARG A 104 -6.68 2.37 -7.79
C ARG A 104 -7.08 0.96 -7.35
N THR A 105 -6.33 0.36 -6.43
CA THR A 105 -6.62 -1.00 -5.93
C THR A 105 -7.71 -1.00 -4.89
N ILE A 106 -7.86 0.09 -4.14
CA ILE A 106 -8.89 0.21 -3.11
C ILE A 106 -10.20 0.76 -3.68
N GLU A 107 -10.17 1.63 -4.70
CA GLU A 107 -11.36 2.11 -5.45
C GLU A 107 -12.33 0.99 -5.85
#